data_AF-A0A1Y2F6H1-F1
#
_entry.id   AF-A0A1Y2F6H1-F1
#
_cell.length_a   1.000
_cell.length_b   1.000
_cell.length_c   1.000
_cell.angle_alpha   90.00
_cell.angle_beta   90.00
_cell.angle_gamma   90.00
#
_symmetry.space_group_name_H-M   'P 1'
#
loop_
_entity.id
_entity.type
_entity.pdbx_description
1 polymer ?
#
loop_
_entity_poly.entity_id
_entity_poly.type
_entity_poly.pdbx_seq_one_letter_code
_entity_poly.pdbx_strand_id
1 'polypeptide(L)'
;MRPIRPPPLAALQLKPTPQGPCFLTCAIADEIRNLLPQRLQVHDRWQCIYNLNVHGVSLGTLYHHCFAYRDRLGERPGFVVAVQDRQGQVFGAYVNEYLRPEAGFYGNGECFLWKVQSAHPGPASEYSGVAAIRFKAYPWTGMNDYQLYCTPSFISFGGGNGKYGLWLDDRLEQGVSGMTETFGNESLCDGVEEGRRFEVVSVEVWKV
;
A
#
# COMPACT_ATOMS: atom_id res chain seq x y z
N MET A 1 24.69 6.45 -32.07
CA MET A 1 23.30 5.94 -32.06
C MET A 1 22.55 6.70 -30.97
N ARG A 2 21.43 7.35 -31.27
CA ARG A 2 20.61 7.99 -30.22
C ARG A 2 19.96 6.87 -29.40
N PRO A 3 20.07 6.86 -28.06
CA PRO A 3 19.36 5.88 -27.25
C PRO A 3 17.85 6.04 -27.50
N ILE A 4 17.20 4.93 -27.87
CA ILE A 4 15.75 4.88 -28.05
C ILE A 4 15.13 5.16 -26.68
N ARG A 5 14.53 6.34 -26.53
CA ARG A 5 13.77 6.66 -25.32
C ARG A 5 12.51 5.79 -25.36
N PRO A 6 12.25 4.93 -24.37
CA PRO A 6 10.98 4.20 -24.34
C PRO A 6 9.82 5.21 -24.39
N PRO A 7 8.71 4.86 -25.05
CA PRO A 7 7.54 5.74 -25.09
C PRO A 7 7.11 6.09 -23.65
N PRO A 8 6.62 7.32 -23.41
CA PRO A 8 6.14 7.71 -22.09
C PRO A 8 5.02 6.76 -21.66
N LEU A 9 5.00 6.37 -20.38
CA LEU A 9 3.93 5.55 -19.82
C LEU A 9 2.58 6.26 -20.02
N ALA A 10 1.54 5.49 -20.37
CA ALA A 10 0.18 6.01 -20.45
C ALA A 10 -0.28 6.53 -19.08
N ALA A 11 -1.12 7.58 -19.08
CA ALA A 11 -1.65 8.16 -17.86
C ALA A 11 -2.44 7.13 -17.05
N LEU A 12 -2.19 7.07 -15.73
CA LEU A 12 -2.81 6.09 -14.86
C LEU A 12 -4.31 6.37 -14.66
N GLN A 13 -5.11 5.32 -14.82
CA GLN A 13 -6.56 5.30 -14.64
C GLN A 13 -6.92 4.46 -13.42
N LEU A 14 -7.39 5.12 -12.37
CA LEU A 14 -7.94 4.43 -11.20
C LEU A 14 -9.42 4.11 -11.45
N LYS A 15 -9.78 2.83 -11.32
CA LYS A 15 -11.17 2.36 -11.30
C LYS A 15 -11.59 2.07 -9.85
N PRO A 16 -12.16 3.06 -9.13
CA PRO A 16 -12.65 2.85 -7.77
C PRO A 16 -13.88 1.94 -7.75
N THR A 17 -14.26 1.50 -6.56
CA THR A 17 -15.54 0.84 -6.32
C THR A 17 -16.71 1.78 -6.62
N PRO A 18 -17.79 1.34 -7.30
CA PRO A 18 -18.99 2.16 -7.46
C PRO A 18 -19.56 2.43 -6.07
N GLN A 19 -19.73 3.70 -5.67
CA GLN A 19 -20.36 4.14 -4.41
C GLN A 19 -19.45 4.28 -3.17
N GLY A 20 -18.13 4.08 -3.28
CA GLY A 20 -17.19 4.31 -2.18
C GLY A 20 -16.41 5.61 -2.32
N PRO A 21 -16.05 6.30 -1.21
CA PRO A 21 -14.99 7.29 -1.27
C PRO A 21 -13.69 6.62 -1.75
N CYS A 22 -12.92 7.35 -2.56
CA CYS A 22 -11.63 6.93 -3.07
C CYS A 22 -10.58 7.91 -2.56
N PHE A 23 -9.72 7.48 -1.64
CA PHE A 23 -8.67 8.35 -1.09
C PHE A 23 -7.32 8.17 -1.78
N LEU A 24 -7.08 7.04 -2.44
CA LEU A 24 -5.92 6.89 -3.31
C LEU A 24 -6.13 7.73 -4.57
N THR A 25 -5.29 8.75 -4.75
CA THR A 25 -5.34 9.64 -5.93
C THR A 25 -4.39 9.16 -7.03
N CYS A 26 -4.61 9.57 -8.28
CA CYS A 26 -3.68 9.26 -9.37
C CYS A 26 -2.25 9.75 -9.06
N ALA A 27 -2.10 10.90 -8.39
CA ALA A 27 -0.79 11.42 -8.01
C ALA A 27 -0.03 10.47 -7.07
N ILE A 28 -0.69 9.95 -6.03
CA ILE A 28 -0.09 8.96 -5.11
C ILE A 28 0.18 7.65 -5.85
N ALA A 29 -0.79 7.20 -6.66
CA ALA A 29 -0.68 5.94 -7.37
C ALA A 29 0.42 5.97 -8.46
N ASP A 30 0.69 7.11 -9.09
CA ASP A 30 1.81 7.28 -10.01
C ASP A 30 3.18 7.18 -9.29
N GLU A 31 3.30 7.75 -8.07
CA GLU A 31 4.51 7.58 -7.26
C GLU A 31 4.76 6.12 -6.90
N ILE A 32 3.70 5.39 -6.53
CA ILE A 32 3.77 3.94 -6.27
C ILE A 32 4.13 3.20 -7.56
N ARG A 33 3.50 3.53 -8.69
CA ARG A 33 3.71 2.90 -10.01
C ARG A 33 5.18 2.95 -10.42
N ASN A 34 5.87 4.06 -10.18
CA ASN A 34 7.29 4.21 -10.52
C ASN A 34 8.21 3.23 -9.77
N LEU A 35 7.75 2.67 -8.65
CA LEU A 35 8.49 1.70 -7.83
C LEU A 35 8.07 0.26 -8.09
N LEU A 36 6.99 0.03 -8.83
CA LEU A 36 6.55 -1.31 -9.16
C LEU A 36 7.56 -2.01 -10.09
N PRO A 37 7.58 -3.35 -10.12
CA PRO A 37 8.29 -4.11 -11.14
C PRO A 37 7.96 -3.61 -12.54
N GLN A 38 8.96 -3.53 -13.43
CA GLN A 38 8.81 -2.95 -14.78
C GLN A 38 7.63 -3.56 -15.56
N ARG A 39 7.37 -4.86 -15.37
CA ARG A 39 6.23 -5.57 -15.96
C ARG A 39 4.86 -5.02 -15.55
N LEU A 40 4.74 -4.42 -14.37
CA LEU A 40 3.51 -3.81 -13.85
C LEU A 40 3.42 -2.32 -14.18
N GLN A 41 4.56 -1.64 -14.35
CA GLN A 41 4.58 -0.23 -14.71
C GLN A 41 3.86 0.04 -16.04
N VAL A 42 3.83 -0.93 -16.96
CA VAL A 42 3.13 -0.77 -18.24
C VAL A 42 1.60 -0.83 -18.12
N HIS A 43 1.06 -1.36 -17.02
CA HIS A 43 -0.38 -1.35 -16.77
C HIS A 43 -0.81 0.04 -16.31
N ASP A 44 -1.73 0.64 -17.06
CA ASP A 44 -2.26 1.98 -16.85
C ASP A 44 -3.64 1.98 -16.18
N ARG A 45 -4.15 0.81 -15.79
CA ARG A 45 -5.46 0.68 -15.18
C ARG A 45 -5.39 -0.11 -13.88
N TRP A 46 -5.60 0.57 -12.77
CA TRP A 46 -5.73 -0.09 -11.47
C TRP A 46 -7.18 -0.23 -11.10
N GLN A 47 -7.52 -1.34 -10.45
CA GLN A 47 -8.87 -1.62 -10.02
C GLN A 47 -8.91 -1.73 -8.49
N CYS A 48 -9.76 -0.93 -7.85
CA CYS A 48 -10.07 -1.09 -6.44
C CYS A 48 -10.90 -2.37 -6.30
N ILE A 49 -10.32 -3.38 -5.65
CA ILE A 49 -10.95 -4.69 -5.46
C ILE A 49 -11.58 -4.83 -4.08
N TYR A 50 -11.11 -4.05 -3.11
CA TYR A 50 -11.68 -3.94 -1.77
C TYR A 50 -11.61 -2.48 -1.32
N ASN A 51 -12.64 -2.04 -0.61
CA ASN A 51 -12.79 -0.71 -0.02
C ASN A 51 -13.62 -0.89 1.24
N LEU A 52 -13.05 -0.53 2.40
CA LEU A 52 -13.67 -0.71 3.71
C LEU A 52 -15.06 -0.06 3.80
N ASN A 53 -15.22 1.12 3.20
CA ASN A 53 -16.47 1.89 3.23
C ASN A 53 -17.58 1.28 2.35
N VAL A 54 -17.23 0.36 1.46
CA VAL A 54 -18.20 -0.31 0.55
C VAL A 54 -18.44 -1.76 0.95
N HIS A 55 -17.39 -2.48 1.32
CA HIS A 55 -17.42 -3.92 1.55
C HIS A 55 -17.44 -4.30 3.03
N GLY A 56 -17.28 -3.33 3.94
CA GLY A 56 -17.39 -3.53 5.39
C GLY A 56 -16.08 -3.89 6.09
N VAL A 57 -16.11 -3.80 7.42
CA VAL A 57 -14.98 -3.91 8.38
C VAL A 57 -14.60 -5.36 8.70
N SER A 58 -14.31 -6.16 7.67
CA SER A 58 -13.99 -7.58 7.83
C SER A 58 -12.80 -8.00 7.00
N LEU A 59 -11.74 -8.44 7.68
CA LEU A 59 -10.56 -8.99 7.04
C LEU A 59 -10.87 -10.25 6.22
N GLY A 60 -11.81 -11.08 6.66
CA GLY A 60 -12.31 -12.21 5.87
C GLY A 60 -12.93 -11.78 4.54
N THR A 61 -13.67 -10.67 4.53
CA THR A 61 -14.23 -10.08 3.30
C THR A 61 -13.11 -9.54 2.40
N LEU A 62 -12.12 -8.85 2.97
CA LEU A 62 -10.94 -8.41 2.23
C LEU A 62 -10.23 -9.59 1.53
N TYR A 63 -9.98 -10.68 2.23
CA TYR A 63 -9.38 -11.89 1.64
C TYR A 63 -10.25 -12.50 0.55
N HIS A 64 -11.57 -12.56 0.74
CA HIS A 64 -12.50 -13.07 -0.27
C HIS A 64 -12.40 -12.29 -1.58
N HIS A 65 -12.33 -10.95 -1.50
CA HIS A 65 -12.16 -10.09 -2.66
C HIS A 65 -10.78 -10.27 -3.34
N CYS A 66 -9.71 -10.47 -2.56
CA CYS A 66 -8.38 -10.73 -3.10
C CYS A 66 -8.28 -12.09 -3.80
N PHE A 67 -8.95 -13.13 -3.26
CA PHE A 67 -8.92 -14.49 -3.80
C PHE A 67 -9.44 -14.60 -5.24
N ALA A 68 -10.34 -13.71 -5.66
CA ALA A 68 -10.81 -13.64 -7.04
C ALA A 68 -9.67 -13.36 -8.04
N TYR A 69 -8.56 -12.79 -7.57
CA TYR A 69 -7.38 -12.41 -8.36
C TYR A 69 -6.14 -13.22 -8.01
N ARG A 70 -6.31 -14.39 -7.38
CA ARG A 70 -5.22 -15.37 -7.22
C ARG A 70 -4.60 -15.72 -8.57
N ASP A 71 -3.34 -16.15 -8.55
CA ASP A 71 -2.58 -16.53 -9.75
C ASP A 71 -3.43 -17.30 -10.76
N ARG A 72 -3.82 -16.59 -11.82
CA ARG A 72 -4.44 -17.16 -13.01
C ARG A 72 -3.33 -17.39 -14.01
N LEU A 73 -3.40 -18.49 -14.75
CA LEU A 73 -2.35 -18.90 -15.67
C LEU A 73 -1.92 -17.73 -16.58
N GLY A 74 -0.71 -17.20 -16.37
CA GLY A 74 -0.14 -16.09 -17.15
C GLY A 74 -0.32 -14.67 -16.57
N GLU A 75 -1.16 -14.45 -15.56
CA GLU A 75 -1.29 -13.16 -14.87
C GLU A 75 -0.56 -13.21 -13.51
N ARG A 76 0.39 -12.29 -13.30
CA ARG A 76 1.05 -12.05 -12.00
C ARG A 76 0.68 -10.65 -11.50
N PRO A 77 -0.55 -10.43 -11.02
CA PRO A 77 -0.98 -9.10 -10.62
C PRO A 77 -0.18 -8.60 -9.42
N GLY A 78 -0.09 -7.28 -9.30
CA GLY A 78 0.38 -6.62 -8.09
C GLY A 78 -0.78 -6.18 -7.21
N PHE A 79 -0.55 -5.98 -5.92
CA PHE A 79 -1.57 -5.45 -5.02
C PHE A 79 -1.02 -4.28 -4.22
N VAL A 80 -1.73 -3.16 -4.25
CA VAL A 80 -1.45 -1.99 -3.40
C VAL A 80 -2.50 -1.94 -2.31
N VAL A 81 -2.04 -2.04 -1.06
CA VAL A 81 -2.85 -1.81 0.13
C VAL A 81 -2.63 -0.37 0.56
N ALA A 82 -3.70 0.40 0.66
CA ALA A 82 -3.68 1.77 1.13
C ALA A 82 -4.54 1.87 2.40
N VAL A 83 -4.05 2.62 3.37
CA VAL A 83 -4.68 2.87 4.67
C VAL A 83 -4.76 4.37 4.86
N GLN A 84 -5.92 4.84 5.28
CA GLN A 84 -6.12 6.18 5.79
C GLN A 84 -6.41 6.12 7.29
N ASP A 85 -5.68 6.88 8.09
CA ASP A 85 -5.92 6.97 9.53
C ASP A 85 -6.82 8.17 9.91
N ARG A 86 -7.15 8.29 11.20
CA ARG A 86 -7.95 9.41 11.73
C ARG A 86 -7.27 10.78 11.69
N GLN A 87 -5.97 10.83 11.48
CA GLN A 87 -5.23 12.09 11.29
C GLN A 87 -5.22 12.50 9.80
N GLY A 88 -5.84 11.72 8.92
CA GLY A 88 -5.89 11.97 7.48
C GLY A 88 -4.62 11.56 6.76
N GLN A 89 -3.71 10.84 7.42
CA GLN A 89 -2.50 10.34 6.81
C GLN A 89 -2.80 9.15 5.91
N VAL A 90 -2.03 9.03 4.83
CA VAL A 90 -2.20 7.97 3.84
C VAL A 90 -0.89 7.22 3.67
N PHE A 91 -0.92 5.92 3.92
CA PHE A 91 0.24 5.04 3.87
C PHE A 91 -0.19 3.61 3.53
N GLY A 92 0.77 2.72 3.32
CA GLY A 92 0.42 1.34 3.00
C GLY A 92 1.59 0.50 2.52
N ALA A 93 1.25 -0.50 1.72
CA ALA A 93 2.20 -1.46 1.18
C ALA A 93 1.89 -1.77 -0.28
N TYR A 94 2.92 -2.10 -1.05
CA TYR A 94 2.79 -2.90 -2.27
C TYR A 94 3.23 -4.33 -1.97
N VAL A 95 2.46 -5.30 -2.46
CA VAL A 95 2.77 -6.73 -2.36
C VAL A 95 2.58 -7.44 -3.69
N ASN A 96 3.41 -8.45 -3.94
CA ASN A 96 3.50 -9.16 -5.22
C ASN A 96 2.48 -10.31 -5.37
N GLU A 97 1.73 -10.63 -4.32
CA GLU A 97 0.78 -11.73 -4.25
C GLU A 97 -0.52 -11.27 -3.58
N TYR A 98 -1.61 -11.98 -3.86
CA TYR A 98 -2.91 -11.69 -3.26
C TYR A 98 -2.89 -11.98 -1.75
N LEU A 99 -3.60 -11.15 -0.98
CA LEU A 99 -3.72 -11.28 0.47
C LEU A 99 -4.54 -12.53 0.82
N ARG A 100 -3.94 -13.44 1.59
CA ARG A 100 -4.56 -14.68 2.05
C ARG A 100 -4.00 -15.10 3.41
N PRO A 101 -4.80 -15.76 4.27
CA PRO A 101 -4.25 -16.45 5.43
C PRO A 101 -3.22 -17.50 4.99
N GLU A 102 -2.05 -17.50 5.63
CA GLU A 102 -0.95 -18.44 5.35
C GLU A 102 -0.29 -18.83 6.68
N ALA A 103 0.30 -20.03 6.74
CA ALA A 103 0.92 -20.53 7.98
C ALA A 103 2.17 -19.73 8.41
N GLY A 104 2.75 -18.95 7.50
CA GLY A 104 3.93 -18.14 7.76
C GLY A 104 4.02 -16.94 6.82
N PHE A 105 5.19 -16.31 6.83
CA PHE A 105 5.45 -15.18 5.96
C PHE A 105 5.53 -15.60 4.48
N TYR A 106 5.07 -14.73 3.59
CA TYR A 106 5.13 -14.90 2.15
C TYR A 106 5.37 -13.56 1.45
N GLY A 107 5.38 -13.58 0.11
CA GLY A 107 5.79 -12.46 -0.72
C GLY A 107 7.27 -12.57 -1.11
N ASN A 108 7.77 -11.54 -1.78
CA ASN A 108 9.15 -11.50 -2.26
C ASN A 108 9.79 -10.12 -2.12
N GLY A 109 11.02 -9.98 -2.61
CA GLY A 109 11.79 -8.73 -2.56
C GLY A 109 11.24 -7.56 -3.40
N GLU A 110 10.15 -7.75 -4.15
CA GLU A 110 9.45 -6.66 -4.85
C GLU A 110 8.53 -5.88 -3.89
N CYS A 111 8.17 -6.45 -2.72
CA CYS A 111 7.34 -5.79 -1.73
C CYS A 111 8.01 -4.53 -1.15
N PHE A 112 7.20 -3.53 -0.81
CA PHE A 112 7.68 -2.32 -0.14
C PHE A 112 6.57 -1.64 0.67
N LEU A 113 6.95 -0.90 1.70
CA LEU A 113 6.05 0.02 2.40
C LEU A 113 6.14 1.42 1.79
N TRP A 114 5.10 2.22 1.96
CA TRP A 114 5.09 3.62 1.52
C TRP A 114 4.23 4.50 2.42
N LYS A 115 4.51 5.81 2.43
CA LYS A 115 3.71 6.82 3.13
C LYS A 115 3.71 8.15 2.38
N VAL A 116 2.60 8.87 2.49
CA VAL A 116 2.50 10.29 2.12
C VAL A 116 2.77 11.13 3.36
N GLN A 117 3.74 12.02 3.26
CA GLN A 117 4.03 13.01 4.28
C GLN A 117 3.35 14.33 3.91
N SER A 118 2.78 14.98 4.92
CA SER A 118 2.25 16.33 4.75
C SER A 118 3.42 17.27 4.42
N ALA A 119 3.43 17.81 3.20
CA ALA A 119 4.34 18.89 2.88
C ALA A 119 3.89 20.11 3.67
N HIS A 120 4.72 20.63 4.58
CA HIS A 120 4.52 22.00 5.04
C HIS A 120 4.45 22.89 3.79
N PRO A 121 3.38 23.71 3.63
CA PRO A 121 3.34 24.67 2.55
C PRO A 121 4.52 25.63 2.75
N GLY A 122 5.59 25.41 2.01
CA GLY A 122 6.63 26.41 1.85
C GLY A 122 6.04 27.58 1.05
N PRO A 123 6.68 28.77 1.07
CA PRO A 123 6.17 29.96 0.39
C PRO A 123 5.93 29.75 -1.12
N ALA A 124 6.54 28.74 -1.74
CA ALA A 124 6.30 28.38 -3.15
C ALA A 124 5.00 27.59 -3.40
N SER A 125 4.45 26.89 -2.39
CA SER A 125 3.20 26.10 -2.50
C SER A 125 1.96 26.97 -2.53
N GLU A 126 2.02 28.21 -2.02
CA GLU A 126 0.90 29.15 -2.04
C GLU A 126 0.61 29.67 -3.46
N TYR A 127 1.62 29.70 -4.33
CA TYR A 127 1.50 30.22 -5.69
C TYR A 127 0.99 29.19 -6.71
N SER A 128 1.12 27.89 -6.45
CA SER A 128 0.66 26.85 -7.38
C SER A 128 -0.78 26.38 -7.13
N GLY A 129 -1.34 26.63 -5.93
CA GLY A 129 -2.66 26.12 -5.53
C GLY A 129 -2.75 24.59 -5.44
N VAL A 130 -1.64 23.87 -5.64
CA VAL A 130 -1.56 22.40 -5.59
C VAL A 130 -0.65 22.02 -4.43
N ALA A 131 -1.21 21.37 -3.41
CA ALA A 131 -0.42 20.79 -2.34
C ALA A 131 0.51 19.72 -2.94
N ALA A 132 1.82 19.97 -2.90
CA ALA A 132 2.80 19.00 -3.34
C ALA A 132 2.78 17.80 -2.38
N ILE A 133 2.51 16.60 -2.89
CA ILE A 133 2.63 15.38 -2.08
C ILE A 133 4.12 15.09 -1.84
N ARG A 134 4.51 14.77 -0.60
CA ARG A 134 5.82 14.16 -0.33
C ARG A 134 5.62 12.67 -0.17
N PHE A 135 6.21 11.89 -1.05
CA PHE A 135 6.11 10.44 -1.05
C PHE A 135 7.41 9.82 -0.56
N LYS A 136 7.32 8.85 0.34
CA LYS A 136 8.47 8.07 0.83
C LYS A 136 8.15 6.59 0.75
N ALA A 137 9.08 5.83 0.19
CA ALA A 137 8.98 4.38 0.07
C ALA A 137 10.13 3.68 0.80
N TYR A 138 9.86 2.44 1.17
CA TYR A 138 10.75 1.58 1.94
C TYR A 138 10.81 0.21 1.25
N PRO A 139 11.69 0.07 0.24
CA PRO A 139 11.95 -1.21 -0.41
C PRO A 139 12.47 -2.26 0.57
N TRP A 140 12.28 -3.53 0.22
CA TRP A 140 12.85 -4.64 0.97
C TRP A 140 14.37 -4.52 1.12
N THR A 141 14.88 -4.74 2.33
CA THR A 141 16.30 -4.54 2.68
C THR A 141 17.17 -5.76 2.35
N GLY A 142 16.57 -6.94 2.19
CA GLY A 142 17.31 -8.20 2.10
C GLY A 142 17.67 -8.84 3.45
N MET A 143 17.31 -8.23 4.58
CA MET A 143 17.74 -8.71 5.90
C MET A 143 16.98 -9.94 6.42
N ASN A 144 15.72 -10.10 6.01
CA ASN A 144 14.87 -11.26 6.34
C ASN A 144 13.72 -11.40 5.33
N ASP A 145 13.02 -12.52 5.35
CA ASP A 145 11.89 -12.82 4.46
C ASP A 145 10.52 -12.61 5.14
N TYR A 146 10.39 -11.57 5.97
CA TYR A 146 9.17 -11.28 6.73
C TYR A 146 8.27 -10.23 6.06
N GLN A 147 8.08 -10.29 4.74
CA GLN A 147 7.40 -9.24 3.98
C GLN A 147 5.91 -9.15 4.27
N LEU A 148 5.19 -10.27 4.29
CA LEU A 148 3.74 -10.30 4.47
C LEU A 148 3.35 -11.48 5.36
N TYR A 149 2.58 -11.23 6.42
CA TYR A 149 2.00 -12.28 7.24
C TYR A 149 0.53 -12.01 7.48
N CYS A 150 -0.31 -12.92 7.01
CA CYS A 150 -1.74 -12.78 7.02
C CYS A 150 -2.33 -13.97 7.78
N THR A 151 -3.20 -13.66 8.73
CA THR A 151 -3.94 -14.66 9.52
C THR A 151 -5.43 -14.33 9.47
N PRO A 152 -6.32 -15.19 9.98
CA PRO A 152 -7.71 -14.82 10.16
C PRO A 152 -7.92 -13.63 11.11
N SER A 153 -6.94 -13.34 11.98
CA SER A 153 -7.05 -12.36 13.06
C SER A 153 -6.31 -11.05 12.80
N PHE A 154 -5.41 -10.99 11.81
CA PHE A 154 -4.66 -9.79 11.45
C PHE A 154 -3.98 -9.91 10.08
N ILE A 155 -3.56 -8.77 9.54
CA ILE A 155 -2.57 -8.69 8.46
C ILE A 155 -1.39 -7.84 8.88
N SER A 156 -0.19 -8.23 8.48
CA SER A 156 1.01 -7.44 8.68
C SER A 156 1.94 -7.43 7.49
N PHE A 157 2.64 -6.32 7.35
CA PHE A 157 3.60 -6.04 6.30
C PHE A 157 4.91 -5.62 6.96
N GLY A 158 5.95 -6.43 6.76
CA GLY A 158 7.27 -6.22 7.32
C GLY A 158 7.33 -6.65 8.78
N GLY A 159 8.22 -7.58 9.10
CA GLY A 159 8.42 -8.08 10.46
C GLY A 159 9.86 -7.92 10.93
N GLY A 160 10.10 -8.22 12.21
CA GLY A 160 11.44 -8.26 12.76
C GLY A 160 11.50 -7.64 14.15
N ASN A 161 12.31 -8.24 15.02
CA ASN A 161 12.48 -7.80 16.40
C ASN A 161 11.16 -7.57 17.17
N GLY A 162 10.15 -8.40 16.91
CA GLY A 162 8.83 -8.32 17.56
C GLY A 162 7.95 -7.13 17.11
N LYS A 163 8.34 -6.42 16.05
CA LYS A 163 7.61 -5.28 15.49
C LYS A 163 7.06 -5.60 14.10
N TYR A 164 6.13 -4.76 13.66
CA TYR A 164 5.54 -4.81 12.33
C TYR A 164 5.67 -3.43 11.66
N GLY A 165 6.01 -3.43 10.37
CA GLY A 165 6.09 -2.20 9.58
C GLY A 165 4.71 -1.56 9.44
N LEU A 166 3.73 -2.41 9.16
CA LEU A 166 2.30 -2.12 9.25
C LEU A 166 1.59 -3.38 9.76
N TRP A 167 0.71 -3.24 10.73
CA TRP A 167 -0.17 -4.29 11.23
C TRP A 167 -1.59 -3.74 11.32
N LEU A 168 -2.59 -4.53 10.94
CA LEU A 168 -4.02 -4.21 11.05
C LEU A 168 -4.77 -5.40 11.67
N ASP A 169 -5.75 -5.10 12.52
CA ASP A 169 -6.62 -6.12 13.13
C ASP A 169 -7.64 -6.71 12.15
N ASP A 170 -8.37 -7.73 12.59
CA ASP A 170 -9.38 -8.45 11.80
C ASP A 170 -10.60 -7.60 11.43
N ARG A 171 -10.83 -6.52 12.17
CA ARG A 171 -11.89 -5.54 11.91
C ARG A 171 -11.42 -4.38 11.03
N LEU A 172 -10.12 -4.25 10.78
CA LEU A 172 -9.54 -3.12 10.05
C LEU A 172 -9.90 -1.77 10.71
N GLU A 173 -10.01 -1.76 12.04
CA GLU A 173 -10.33 -0.58 12.85
C GLU A 173 -9.09 -0.02 13.54
N GLN A 174 -8.12 -0.89 13.83
CA GLN A 174 -6.90 -0.52 14.54
C GLN A 174 -5.68 -1.05 13.81
N GLY A 175 -4.60 -0.27 13.87
CA GLY A 175 -3.32 -0.70 13.37
C GLY A 175 -2.17 -0.30 14.26
N VAL A 176 -1.01 -0.88 13.98
CA VAL A 176 0.27 -0.52 14.60
C VAL A 176 1.29 -0.35 13.48
N SER A 177 2.20 0.61 13.64
CA SER A 177 3.36 0.76 12.78
C SER A 177 4.60 0.95 13.63
N GLY A 178 5.69 0.31 13.22
CA GLY A 178 6.99 0.40 13.86
C GLY A 178 8.12 0.14 12.88
N MET A 179 9.34 0.42 13.33
CA MET A 179 10.53 0.15 12.54
C MET A 179 10.76 -1.35 12.43
N THR A 180 11.05 -1.82 11.21
CA THR A 180 11.38 -3.22 10.96
C THR A 180 12.65 -3.38 10.14
N GLU A 181 13.33 -4.50 10.35
CA GLU A 181 14.50 -4.88 9.55
C GLU A 181 14.11 -5.20 8.11
N THR A 182 12.91 -5.76 7.87
CA THR A 182 12.46 -6.15 6.52
C THR A 182 12.49 -4.98 5.53
N PHE A 183 12.05 -3.79 5.96
CA PHE A 183 11.92 -2.63 5.08
C PHE A 183 12.78 -1.43 5.50
N GLY A 184 13.44 -1.48 6.66
CA GLY A 184 14.20 -0.34 7.20
C GLY A 184 13.33 0.92 7.34
N ASN A 185 12.02 0.72 7.57
CA ASN A 185 11.04 1.79 7.60
C ASN A 185 11.03 2.53 8.93
N GLU A 186 10.64 3.80 8.93
CA GLU A 186 10.17 4.46 10.14
C GLU A 186 8.68 4.17 10.36
N SER A 187 8.07 4.64 11.46
CA SER A 187 6.61 4.59 11.63
C SER A 187 5.90 5.23 10.44
N LEU A 188 4.91 4.53 9.88
CA LEU A 188 4.14 5.00 8.72
C LEU A 188 3.10 6.04 9.12
N CYS A 189 2.53 5.92 10.31
CA CYS A 189 1.70 6.96 10.91
C CYS A 189 2.58 7.95 11.67
N ASP A 190 2.48 9.23 11.32
CA ASP A 190 3.15 10.32 12.04
C ASP A 190 2.26 10.75 13.22
N GLY A 191 2.86 11.41 14.22
CA GLY A 191 2.09 11.88 15.39
C GLY A 191 1.59 10.78 16.33
N VAL A 192 1.79 9.50 16.00
CA VAL A 192 1.60 8.36 16.89
C VAL A 192 2.98 7.83 17.30
N GLU A 193 3.22 7.66 18.60
CA GLU A 193 4.47 7.06 19.07
C GLU A 193 4.64 5.65 18.47
N GLU A 194 5.87 5.31 18.10
CA GLU A 194 6.17 4.01 17.50
C GLU A 194 5.62 2.85 18.35
N GLY A 195 4.91 1.91 17.71
CA GLY A 195 4.33 0.76 18.40
C GLY A 195 3.01 1.04 19.15
N ARG A 196 2.55 2.30 19.23
CA ARG A 196 1.19 2.60 19.68
C ARG A 196 0.17 2.32 18.57
N ARG A 197 -1.08 2.17 18.98
CA ARG A 197 -2.19 1.95 18.06
C ARG A 197 -2.59 3.26 17.38
N PHE A 198 -2.81 3.20 16.07
CA PHE A 198 -3.53 4.22 15.33
C PHE A 198 -4.92 3.70 14.95
N GLU A 199 -5.85 4.62 14.74
CA GLU A 199 -7.23 4.30 14.37
C GLU A 199 -7.40 4.45 12.86
N VAL A 200 -7.93 3.40 12.24
CA VAL A 200 -8.17 3.32 10.79
C VAL A 200 -9.49 4.01 10.46
N VAL A 201 -9.47 4.83 9.42
CA VAL A 201 -10.68 5.42 8.81
C VAL A 201 -11.09 4.63 7.58
N SER A 202 -10.13 4.23 6.76
CA SER A 202 -10.43 3.49 5.54
C SER A 202 -9.26 2.61 5.11
N VAL A 203 -9.59 1.52 4.42
CA VAL A 203 -8.63 0.63 3.76
C VAL A 203 -9.11 0.41 2.33
N GLU A 204 -8.20 0.56 1.38
CA GLU A 204 -8.40 0.19 -0.03
C GLU A 204 -7.36 -0.84 -0.45
N VAL A 205 -7.78 -1.81 -1.27
CA VAL A 205 -6.86 -2.74 -1.95
C VAL A 205 -7.06 -2.60 -3.45
N TRP A 206 -5.97 -2.31 -4.16
CA TRP A 206 -5.95 -2.09 -5.59
C TRP A 206 -5.18 -3.20 -6.30
N LYS A 207 -5.81 -3.84 -7.28
CA LYS A 207 -5.12 -4.72 -8.24
C LYS A 207 -4.41 -3.83 -9.28
N VAL A 208 -3.13 -4.12 -9.48
CA VAL A 208 -2.26 -3.55 -10.52
C VAL A 208 -2.02 -4.56 -11.63
#